data_AF-A0A348UQF7-F1
#
_entry.id   AF-A0A348UQF7-F1
#
_cell.length_a   1.000
_cell.length_b   1.000
_cell.length_c   1.000
_cell.angle_alpha   90.00
_cell.angle_beta   90.00
_cell.angle_gamma   90.00
#
_symmetry.space_group_name_H-M   'P 1'
#
loop_
_entity.id
_entity.type
_entity.pdbx_description
1 polymer ?
#
loop_
_entity_poly.entity_id
_entity_poly.type
_entity_poly.pdbx_seq_one_letter_code
_entity_poly.pdbx_strand_id
1 'polypeptide(L)' 'MSANILESLPVGERVGIAFSGGLDTSVAVHWMRARGAIPCAYTANLG' A
#
# COMPACT_ATOMS: atom_id res chain seq x y z
N MET A 1 19.83 -4.01 -13.45
CA MET A 1 18.35 -3.96 -13.50
C MET A 1 17.94 -2.58 -13.01
N SER A 2 17.32 -1.77 -13.87
CA SER A 2 16.65 -0.53 -13.43
C SER A 2 15.44 -0.92 -12.59
N ALA A 3 15.29 -0.33 -11.41
CA ALA A 3 14.10 -0.53 -10.61
C ALA A 3 12.89 0.04 -11.37
N ASN A 4 11.86 -0.77 -11.60
CA ASN A 4 10.59 -0.30 -12.15
C ASN A 4 9.84 0.42 -11.03
N ILE A 5 10.01 1.74 -10.96
CA ILE A 5 9.32 2.61 -10.00
C ILE A 5 8.08 3.17 -10.66
N LEU A 6 6.92 2.93 -10.06
CA LEU A 6 5.66 3.54 -10.48
C LEU A 6 5.55 4.92 -9.83
N GLU A 7 5.53 5.98 -10.62
CA GLU A 7 5.41 7.37 -10.12
C GLU A 7 3.98 7.74 -9.73
N SER A 8 2.98 6.95 -10.17
CA SER A 8 1.57 7.16 -9.90
C SER A 8 0.93 5.93 -9.26
N LEU A 9 -0.20 6.15 -8.56
CA LEU A 9 -0.95 5.07 -7.93
C LEU A 9 -1.64 4.22 -9.02
N PRO A 10 -1.41 2.90 -9.08
CA PRO A 10 -2.05 2.04 -10.07
C PRO A 10 -3.51 1.75 -9.67
N VAL A 11 -4.43 2.51 -10.26
CA VAL A 11 -5.89 2.41 -10.01
C VAL A 11 -6.45 1.11 -10.57
N GLY A 12 -7.31 0.44 -9.80
CA GLY A 12 -7.89 -0.86 -10.16
C GLY A 12 -6.96 -2.05 -9.92
N GLU A 13 -5.71 -1.81 -9.53
CA GLU A 13 -4.72 -2.86 -9.30
C GLU A 13 -4.50 -3.16 -7.81
N ARG A 14 -3.93 -4.34 -7.53
CA ARG A 14 -3.57 -4.77 -6.17
C ARG A 14 -2.24 -4.15 -5.76
N VAL A 15 -2.24 -3.42 -4.64
CA VAL A 15 -1.04 -2.77 -4.10
C VAL A 15 -0.71 -3.37 -2.75
N GLY A 16 0.42 -4.08 -2.64
CA GLY A 16 0.90 -4.62 -1.38
C GLY A 16 1.49 -3.51 -0.50
N ILE A 17 1.14 -3.50 0.79
CA ILE A 17 1.74 -2.59 1.78
C ILE A 17 2.18 -3.38 3.02
N ALA A 18 3.41 -3.12 3.46
CA ALA A 18 3.88 -3.56 4.77
C ALA A 18 3.15 -2.73 5.85
N PHE A 19 2.13 -3.33 6.46
CA PHE A 19 1.19 -2.63 7.32
C PHE A 19 1.59 -2.78 8.79
N SER A 20 2.15 -1.71 9.36
CA SER A 20 2.56 -1.65 10.76
C SER A 20 1.41 -1.36 11.74
N GLY A 21 0.26 -0.89 11.25
CA GLY A 21 -0.85 -0.41 12.09
C GLY A 21 -0.64 1.01 12.64
N GLY A 22 0.49 1.64 12.37
CA GLY A 22 0.74 3.05 12.71
C GLY A 22 -0.08 4.03 11.85
N LEU A 23 -0.01 5.32 12.20
CA LEU A 23 -0.75 6.38 11.52
C LEU A 23 -0.47 6.39 10.00
N ASP A 24 0.81 6.37 9.61
CA ASP A 24 1.23 6.51 8.22
C ASP A 24 0.68 5.38 7.33
N THR A 25 0.83 4.13 7.76
CA THR A 25 0.34 2.97 6.99
C THR A 25 -1.18 2.88 6.99
N SER A 26 -1.84 3.33 8.07
CA SER A 26 -3.30 3.41 8.16
C SER A 26 -3.87 4.46 7.20
N VAL A 27 -3.30 5.66 7.19
CA VAL A 27 -3.70 6.73 6.25
C VAL A 27 -3.39 6.33 4.81
N ALA A 28 -2.25 5.70 4.55
CA ALA A 28 -1.89 5.24 3.21
C ALA A 28 -2.90 4.21 2.67
N VAL A 29 -3.27 3.19 3.46
CA VAL A 29 -4.29 2.20 3.06
C VAL A 29 -5.62 2.88 2.75
N HIS A 30 -6.09 3.77 3.64
CA HIS A 30 -7.35 4.47 3.45
C HIS A 30 -7.33 5.32 2.17
N TRP A 31 -6.26 6.07 1.95
CA TRP A 31 -6.08 6.92 0.78
C TRP A 31 -5.98 6.13 -0.52
N MET A 32 -5.25 5.00 -0.53
CA MET A 32 -5.13 4.13 -1.71
C MET A 32 -6.51 3.62 -2.13
N ARG A 33 -7.31 3.18 -1.15
CA ARG A 33 -8.68 2.71 -1.41
C ARG A 33 -9.59 3.83 -1.91
N ALA A 34 -9.52 5.01 -1.29
CA ALA A 34 -10.30 6.18 -1.69
C ALA A 34 -9.98 6.64 -3.12
N ARG A 35 -8.73 6.43 -3.58
CA ARG A 35 -8.28 6.75 -4.94
C ARG A 35 -8.46 5.62 -5.95
N GLY A 36 -9.11 4.52 -5.57
CA GLY A 36 -9.49 3.45 -6.48
C GLY A 36 -8.46 2.33 -6.67
N ALA A 37 -7.36 2.32 -5.91
CA ALA A 37 -6.49 1.15 -5.84
C ALA A 37 -7.09 0.05 -4.92
N ILE A 38 -6.53 -1.16 -4.97
CA ILE A 38 -6.92 -2.30 -4.16
C ILE A 38 -5.79 -2.64 -3.17
N PRO A 39 -5.69 -1.95 -2.02
CA PRO A 39 -4.61 -2.19 -1.07
C PRO A 39 -4.73 -3.59 -0.44
N CYS A 40 -3.60 -4.27 -0.32
CA CYS A 40 -3.43 -5.55 0.36
C CYS A 40 -2.47 -5.34 1.53
N ALA A 41 -2.98 -5.32 2.76
CA ALA A 41 -2.21 -5.07 3.97
C ALA A 41 -1.54 -6.36 4.47
N TYR A 42 -0.24 -6.29 4.72
CA TYR A 42 0.55 -7.40 5.26
C TYR A 42 1.27 -6.95 6.52
N THR A 43 0.83 -7.48 7.67
CA THR A 43 1.46 -7.21 8.97
C THR A 43 2.37 -8.37 9.32
N ALA A 44 3.65 -8.07 9.51
CA ALA A 44 4.59 -9.06 10.03
C ALA A 44 4.36 -9.23 11.53
N ASN A 45 4.22 -10.49 11.99
CA ASN A 45 4.29 -10.82 13.41
C ASN A 45 5.78 -10.93 13.80
N LEU A 46 6.27 -9.98 14.59
CA LEU A 46 7.69 -9.85 14.94
C LEU A 46 7.97 -10.15 16.42
N GLY A 47 7.01 -10.72 17.15
CA GLY A 47 7.05 -10.96 18.60
C GLY A 47 6.18 -9.99 19.38
#